data_AF-A0A1F7FG76-F1
#
_entry.id   AF-A0A1F7FG76-F1
#
_cell.length_a   1.000
_cell.length_b   1.000
_cell.length_c   1.000
_cell.angle_alpha   90.00
_cell.angle_beta   90.00
_cell.angle_gamma   90.00
#
_symmetry.space_group_name_H-M   'P 1'
#
loop_
_entity.id
_entity.type
_entity.pdbx_description
1 polymer ?
#
loop_
_entity_poly.entity_id
_entity_poly.type
_entity_poly.pdbx_seq_one_letter_code
_entity_poly.pdbx_strand_id
1 'polypeptide(L)'
;MLSLCCGFCLSAMFFCLHCLRPGVRFLDIGWLQTYNILLINRLFLKQVYMNQIDIENVLFQDGTVSLSKAAMLCSMIDNDYDDDLVAMLAGHGVRAVITRAGGSGDNLKSKILRNTFGAAENSGLLAVNMKNRHVIMQLVDGILRSFDSPLMDVAGGGLKIGLAVRGSDIAMGIFGSLGLPGLDVDFEVSASRVLYHCLED
;
A
#
# COMPACT_ATOMS: atom_id res chain seq x y z
N MET A 1 -27.39 -41.22 -3.17
CA MET A 1 -26.42 -41.32 -4.29
C MET A 1 -26.01 -39.89 -4.62
N LEU A 2 -25.00 -39.26 -4.00
CA LEU A 2 -23.55 -39.55 -3.96
C LEU A 2 -22.89 -39.53 -5.35
N SER A 3 -22.16 -38.45 -5.66
CA SER A 3 -20.82 -38.35 -6.31
C SER A 3 -20.70 -36.99 -7.03
N LEU A 4 -19.91 -35.98 -6.64
CA LEU A 4 -18.44 -35.85 -6.60
C LEU A 4 -17.73 -36.14 -7.94
N CYS A 5 -17.12 -35.09 -8.51
CA CYS A 5 -15.86 -34.99 -9.30
C CYS A 5 -15.90 -33.61 -10.04
N CYS A 6 -15.17 -32.56 -9.65
CA CYS A 6 -13.72 -32.35 -9.61
C CYS A 6 -13.07 -32.41 -11.01
N GLY A 7 -12.42 -31.31 -11.46
CA GLY A 7 -11.54 -31.35 -12.64
C GLY A 7 -11.30 -30.02 -13.36
N PHE A 8 -10.28 -29.29 -12.93
CA PHE A 8 -9.37 -28.40 -13.69
C PHE A 8 -9.55 -28.32 -15.21
N CYS A 9 -9.53 -27.09 -15.76
CA CYS A 9 -8.96 -26.86 -17.09
C CYS A 9 -8.16 -25.53 -17.10
N LEU A 10 -6.87 -25.69 -16.79
CA LEU A 10 -5.80 -24.78 -17.15
C LEU A 10 -5.60 -24.82 -18.67
N SER A 11 -4.96 -23.78 -19.22
CA SER A 11 -4.34 -23.67 -20.56
C SER A 11 -5.18 -23.05 -21.70
N ALA A 12 -4.83 -21.80 -22.03
CA ALA A 12 -4.80 -21.30 -23.40
C ALA A 12 -3.83 -20.10 -23.49
N MET A 13 -2.53 -20.39 -23.45
CA MET A 13 -1.53 -19.62 -24.20
C MET A 13 -1.61 -20.09 -25.65
N PHE A 14 -1.64 -19.19 -26.64
CA PHE A 14 -0.74 -19.16 -27.81
C PHE A 14 -1.19 -18.12 -28.86
N PHE A 15 -0.20 -17.56 -29.57
CA PHE A 15 -0.28 -16.72 -30.78
C PHE A 15 -0.60 -15.21 -30.63
N CYS A 16 0.42 -14.37 -30.72
CA CYS A 16 0.84 -13.83 -32.03
C CYS A 16 2.25 -13.21 -31.95
N LEU A 17 3.22 -13.85 -32.61
CA LEU A 17 4.61 -13.43 -32.71
C LEU A 17 4.94 -13.22 -34.20
N HIS A 18 4.84 -11.98 -34.69
CA HIS A 18 5.53 -11.57 -35.93
C HIS A 18 5.56 -10.05 -36.08
N CYS A 19 6.64 -9.42 -35.59
CA CYS A 19 7.29 -8.27 -36.22
C CYS A 19 8.58 -7.94 -35.45
N LEU A 20 9.63 -8.72 -35.70
CA LEU A 20 11.01 -8.38 -35.33
C LEU A 20 11.59 -7.46 -36.42
N ARG A 21 11.99 -6.23 -36.05
CA ARG A 21 13.13 -5.55 -36.69
C ARG A 21 14.29 -5.55 -35.69
N PRO A 22 15.53 -5.81 -36.16
CA PRO A 22 16.65 -6.14 -35.30
C PRO A 22 17.44 -4.89 -34.87
N GLY A 23 17.86 -4.84 -33.60
CA GLY A 23 18.92 -3.92 -33.17
C GLY A 23 18.59 -3.03 -31.97
N VAL A 24 18.28 -3.63 -30.82
CA VAL A 24 18.51 -2.98 -29.51
C VAL A 24 18.98 -4.07 -28.55
N ARG A 25 20.26 -3.99 -28.14
CA ARG A 25 20.71 -4.66 -26.91
C ARG A 25 20.44 -3.65 -25.79
N PHE A 26 19.69 -4.05 -24.76
CA PHE A 26 20.00 -3.80 -23.35
C PHE A 26 18.89 -4.36 -22.47
N LEU A 27 19.24 -4.57 -21.20
CA LEU A 27 18.49 -5.14 -20.09
C LEU A 27 16.99 -4.79 -20.07
N ASP A 28 16.16 -5.77 -19.69
CA ASP A 28 15.14 -5.62 -18.64
C ASP A 28 14.27 -6.89 -18.53
N ILE A 29 14.69 -7.78 -17.62
CA ILE A 29 13.84 -8.85 -17.09
C ILE A 29 13.16 -8.24 -15.85
N GLY A 30 11.94 -7.71 -16.00
CA GLY A 30 11.29 -7.03 -14.88
C GLY A 30 9.78 -6.77 -14.97
N TRP A 31 9.07 -7.33 -15.95
CA TRP A 31 7.68 -6.92 -16.23
C TRP A 31 6.61 -8.02 -16.19
N LEU A 32 6.86 -9.14 -15.50
CA LEU A 32 5.89 -10.24 -15.41
C LEU A 32 5.46 -10.65 -13.98
N GLN A 33 5.69 -9.82 -12.95
CA GLN A 33 5.30 -10.16 -11.57
C GLN A 33 4.08 -9.40 -11.00
N THR A 34 3.46 -8.48 -11.73
CA THR A 34 2.44 -7.59 -11.14
C THR A 34 0.99 -8.09 -11.22
N TYR A 35 0.69 -9.19 -11.92
CA TYR A 35 -0.70 -9.60 -12.16
C TYR A 35 -1.23 -10.76 -11.31
N ASN A 36 -0.41 -11.37 -10.44
CA ASN A 36 -0.84 -12.54 -9.63
C ASN A 36 -1.10 -12.26 -8.14
N ILE A 37 -1.02 -11.01 -7.69
CA ILE A 37 -1.23 -10.65 -6.27
C ILE A 37 -2.70 -10.34 -5.94
N LEU A 38 -3.53 -10.01 -6.92
CA LEU A 38 -4.91 -9.52 -6.70
C LEU A 38 -5.93 -10.61 -6.32
N LEU A 39 -5.72 -11.88 -6.70
CA LEU A 39 -6.69 -12.96 -6.44
C LEU A 39 -6.40 -13.75 -5.15
N ILE A 40 -5.19 -13.65 -4.60
CA ILE A 40 -4.82 -14.32 -3.34
C ILE A 40 -5.31 -13.54 -2.10
N ASN A 41 -5.57 -12.24 -2.23
CA ASN A 41 -5.94 -11.38 -1.09
C ASN A 41 -7.37 -11.58 -0.55
N ARG A 42 -8.33 -12.05 -1.38
CA ARG A 42 -9.76 -12.05 -0.98
C ARG A 42 -10.13 -13.16 0.02
N LEU A 43 -9.36 -14.25 0.05
CA LEU A 43 -9.56 -15.36 0.99
C LEU A 43 -8.67 -15.25 2.24
N PHE A 44 -7.60 -14.46 2.19
CA PHE A 44 -6.71 -14.30 3.34
C PHE A 44 -7.24 -13.31 4.38
N LEU A 45 -7.97 -12.27 3.96
CA LEU A 45 -8.35 -11.15 4.85
C LEU A 45 -9.67 -11.34 5.62
N LYS A 46 -10.61 -12.17 5.14
CA LYS A 46 -11.87 -12.42 5.86
C LYS A 46 -11.73 -13.41 7.03
N GLN A 47 -10.55 -14.01 7.16
CA GLN A 47 -10.20 -14.99 8.18
C GLN A 47 -8.96 -14.53 8.96
N VAL A 48 -8.85 -13.22 9.19
CA VAL A 48 -7.83 -12.65 10.08
C VAL A 48 -8.39 -12.58 11.50
N TYR A 49 -8.65 -13.76 12.07
CA TYR A 49 -8.45 -13.95 13.50
C TYR A 49 -6.95 -14.21 13.64
N MET A 50 -6.19 -13.13 13.71
CA MET A 50 -4.73 -13.17 13.61
C MET A 50 -4.15 -13.73 14.92
N ASN A 51 -3.71 -14.98 14.91
CA ASN A 51 -2.69 -15.42 15.87
C ASN A 51 -1.46 -14.52 15.63
N GLN A 52 -0.90 -13.97 16.70
CA GLN A 52 0.28 -13.08 16.70
C GLN A 52 1.42 -13.61 15.80
N ILE A 53 1.53 -14.94 15.72
CA ILE A 53 2.50 -15.72 14.92
C ILE A 53 2.35 -15.50 13.40
N ASP A 54 1.15 -15.26 12.86
CA ASP A 54 0.94 -15.13 11.41
C ASP A 54 1.29 -13.73 10.89
N ILE A 55 1.11 -12.69 11.71
CA ILE A 55 1.48 -11.30 11.38
C ILE A 55 2.99 -11.18 11.23
N GLU A 56 3.70 -11.76 12.19
CA GLU A 56 5.15 -11.78 12.25
C GLU A 56 5.72 -12.39 10.97
N ASN A 57 5.22 -13.56 10.55
CA ASN A 57 5.66 -14.20 9.32
C ASN A 57 5.44 -13.35 8.05
N VAL A 58 4.39 -12.52 8.01
CA VAL A 58 4.15 -11.61 6.90
C VAL A 58 5.09 -10.40 6.97
N LEU A 59 5.31 -9.84 8.16
CA LEU A 59 6.10 -8.63 8.39
C LEU A 59 7.61 -8.85 8.22
N PHE A 60 8.12 -10.02 8.59
CA PHE A 60 9.53 -10.31 8.53
C PHE A 60 10.01 -10.57 7.09
N GLN A 61 11.15 -9.97 6.77
CA GLN A 61 11.95 -10.27 5.61
C GLN A 61 13.39 -10.33 6.11
N ASP A 62 14.01 -11.49 5.99
CA ASP A 62 15.38 -11.76 6.46
C ASP A 62 15.60 -11.41 7.95
N GLY A 63 14.61 -11.71 8.81
CA GLY A 63 14.67 -11.44 10.25
C GLY A 63 14.46 -9.96 10.64
N THR A 64 14.13 -9.09 9.68
CA THR A 64 13.82 -7.67 9.93
C THR A 64 12.43 -7.32 9.46
N VAL A 65 11.73 -6.42 10.17
CA VAL A 65 10.41 -5.94 9.73
C VAL A 65 10.56 -5.11 8.46
N SER A 66 9.87 -5.49 7.38
CA SER A 66 9.85 -4.71 6.15
C SER A 66 8.97 -3.47 6.35
N LEU A 67 9.56 -2.27 6.19
CA LEU A 67 8.85 -1.00 6.39
C LEU A 67 7.64 -0.85 5.46
N SER A 68 7.76 -1.31 4.21
CA SER A 68 6.65 -1.31 3.24
C SER A 68 5.47 -2.13 3.74
N LYS A 69 5.74 -3.33 4.27
CA LYS A 69 4.70 -4.23 4.79
C LYS A 69 4.08 -3.68 6.07
N ALA A 70 4.89 -3.10 6.96
CA ALA A 70 4.39 -2.45 8.16
C ALA A 70 3.45 -1.29 7.83
N ALA A 71 3.83 -0.41 6.90
CA ALA A 71 3.01 0.71 6.46
C ALA A 71 1.72 0.25 5.76
N MET A 72 1.80 -0.80 4.93
CA MET A 72 0.62 -1.38 4.29
C MET A 72 -0.32 -2.04 5.30
N LEU A 73 0.20 -2.82 6.24
CA LEU A 73 -0.59 -3.46 7.30
C LEU A 73 -1.33 -2.41 8.15
N CYS A 74 -0.65 -1.31 8.49
CA CYS A 74 -1.26 -0.15 9.16
C CYS A 74 -2.42 0.45 8.36
N SER A 75 -2.39 0.37 7.04
CA SER A 75 -3.50 0.85 6.19
C SER A 75 -4.63 -0.15 6.01
N MET A 76 -4.40 -1.45 6.22
CA MET A 76 -5.37 -2.52 5.95
C MET A 76 -6.07 -3.05 7.19
N ILE A 77 -5.45 -2.93 8.36
CA ILE A 77 -6.00 -3.46 9.61
C ILE A 77 -7.34 -2.81 9.95
N ASP A 78 -8.21 -3.53 10.67
CA ASP A 78 -9.43 -2.93 11.22
C ASP A 78 -9.10 -1.85 12.26
N ASN A 79 -9.97 -0.85 12.35
CA ASN A 79 -9.76 0.34 13.18
C ASN A 79 -9.63 0.00 14.67
N ASP A 80 -10.26 -1.09 15.11
CA ASP A 80 -10.26 -1.53 16.50
C ASP A 80 -8.87 -2.00 16.96
N TYR A 81 -7.95 -2.32 16.03
CA TYR A 81 -6.60 -2.81 16.32
C TYR A 81 -5.50 -1.82 15.92
N ASP A 82 -5.84 -0.56 15.62
CA ASP A 82 -4.85 0.46 15.23
C ASP A 82 -3.76 0.63 16.29
N ASP A 83 -4.18 0.84 17.54
CA ASP A 83 -3.27 1.11 18.66
C ASP A 83 -2.43 -0.12 19.01
N ASP A 84 -3.02 -1.30 18.99
CA ASP A 84 -2.33 -2.57 19.26
C ASP A 84 -1.24 -2.84 18.22
N LEU A 85 -1.53 -2.57 16.94
CA LEU A 85 -0.57 -2.73 15.86
C LEU A 85 0.58 -1.72 15.98
N VAL A 86 0.28 -0.45 16.28
CA VAL A 86 1.29 0.59 16.49
C VAL A 86 2.19 0.23 17.67
N ALA A 87 1.63 -0.27 18.77
CA ALA A 87 2.39 -0.73 19.93
C ALA A 87 3.28 -1.94 19.61
N MET A 88 2.77 -2.91 18.85
CA MET A 88 3.54 -4.07 18.41
C MET A 88 4.72 -3.66 17.51
N LEU A 89 4.51 -2.75 16.56
CA LEU A 89 5.56 -2.23 15.69
C LEU A 89 6.63 -1.46 16.48
N ALA A 90 6.22 -0.69 17.49
CA ALA A 90 7.14 0.01 18.38
C ALA A 90 8.06 -0.96 19.14
N GLY A 91 7.53 -2.11 19.58
CA GLY A 91 8.31 -3.20 20.19
C GLY A 91 9.41 -3.77 19.28
N HIS A 92 9.26 -3.61 17.96
CA HIS A 92 10.22 -4.03 16.93
C HIS A 92 11.07 -2.88 16.38
N GLY A 93 11.09 -1.72 17.06
CA GLY A 93 11.89 -0.56 16.66
C GLY A 93 11.35 0.19 15.43
N VAL A 94 10.07 -0.01 15.08
CA VAL A 94 9.38 0.72 14.01
C VAL A 94 8.39 1.69 14.64
N ARG A 95 8.57 2.98 14.39
CA ARG A 95 7.58 4.00 14.79
C ARG A 95 6.54 4.09 13.69
N ALA A 96 5.26 4.08 14.05
CA ALA A 96 4.18 4.13 13.07
C ALA A 96 3.09 5.12 13.50
N VAL A 97 2.38 5.68 12.51
CA VAL A 97 1.15 6.43 12.74
C VAL A 97 0.14 6.08 11.65
N ILE A 98 -1.12 6.00 12.04
CA ILE A 98 -2.24 5.73 11.16
C ILE A 98 -3.07 7.00 11.03
N THR A 99 -3.42 7.37 9.80
CA THR A 99 -4.31 8.48 9.52
C THR A 99 -5.30 8.09 8.43
N ARG A 100 -6.30 8.92 8.20
CA ARG A 100 -7.38 8.65 7.24
C ARG A 100 -7.67 9.91 6.45
N ALA A 101 -7.94 9.77 5.17
CA ALA A 101 -8.33 10.86 4.29
C ALA A 101 -9.57 10.44 3.49
N GLY A 102 -10.59 11.30 3.47
CA GLY A 102 -11.80 11.07 2.69
C GLY A 102 -12.26 12.34 1.98
N GLY A 103 -12.66 12.23 0.73
CA GLY A 103 -12.98 13.38 -0.12
C GLY A 103 -13.34 12.96 -1.53
N SER A 104 -13.47 13.96 -2.41
CA SER A 104 -13.82 13.79 -3.82
C SER A 104 -12.88 14.59 -4.72
N GLY A 105 -12.42 13.97 -5.82
CA GLY A 105 -11.53 14.60 -6.79
C GLY A 105 -10.29 15.21 -6.16
N ASP A 106 -9.94 16.43 -6.55
CA ASP A 106 -8.74 17.14 -6.05
C ASP A 106 -8.74 17.39 -4.53
N ASN A 107 -9.92 17.44 -3.90
CA ASN A 107 -10.02 17.56 -2.45
C ASN A 107 -9.48 16.31 -1.75
N LEU A 108 -9.62 15.12 -2.35
CA LEU A 108 -9.05 13.90 -1.81
C LEU A 108 -7.53 13.96 -1.81
N LYS A 109 -6.91 14.35 -2.93
CA LYS A 109 -5.44 14.51 -3.05
C LYS A 109 -4.90 15.49 -2.00
N SER A 110 -5.57 16.64 -1.84
CA SER A 110 -5.21 17.67 -0.86
C SER A 110 -5.33 17.17 0.59
N LYS A 111 -6.37 16.40 0.90
CA LYS A 111 -6.57 15.81 2.23
C LYS A 111 -5.57 14.71 2.55
N ILE A 112 -5.20 13.86 1.58
CA ILE A 112 -4.15 12.86 1.77
C ILE A 112 -2.86 13.57 2.21
N LEU A 113 -2.42 14.58 1.44
CA LEU A 113 -1.21 15.32 1.77
C LEU A 113 -1.30 15.97 3.16
N ARG A 114 -2.36 16.73 3.44
CA ARG A 114 -2.53 17.46 4.70
C ARG A 114 -2.62 16.53 5.91
N ASN A 115 -3.33 15.41 5.79
CA ASN A 115 -3.53 14.48 6.91
C ASN A 115 -2.28 13.65 7.18
N THR A 116 -1.54 13.26 6.15
CA THR A 116 -0.22 12.61 6.28
C THR A 116 0.75 13.54 7.01
N PHE A 117 0.83 14.81 6.59
CA PHE A 117 1.66 15.81 7.25
C PHE A 117 1.27 16.02 8.72
N GLY A 118 -0.01 16.30 8.97
CA GLY A 118 -0.51 16.56 10.32
C GLY A 118 -0.28 15.36 11.23
N ALA A 119 -0.49 14.13 10.75
CA ALA A 119 -0.24 12.93 11.53
C ALA A 119 1.25 12.74 11.83
N ALA A 120 2.13 12.91 10.84
CA ALA A 120 3.57 12.73 11.02
C ALA A 120 4.18 13.74 12.02
N GLU A 121 3.78 15.01 11.94
CA GLU A 121 4.27 16.06 12.85
C GLU A 121 3.66 15.91 14.26
N ASN A 122 2.34 15.72 14.37
CA ASN A 122 1.66 15.68 15.67
C ASN A 122 1.97 14.42 16.49
N SER A 123 2.30 13.30 15.83
CA SER A 123 2.70 12.05 16.51
C SER A 123 4.18 12.03 16.90
N GLY A 124 4.97 13.03 16.50
CA GLY A 124 6.42 13.00 16.69
C GLY A 124 7.13 11.91 15.88
N LEU A 125 6.49 11.41 14.81
CA LEU A 125 7.08 10.41 13.92
C LEU A 125 8.35 10.95 13.26
N LEU A 126 8.34 12.24 12.89
CA LEU A 126 9.44 12.96 12.25
C LEU A 126 9.75 14.27 12.96
N ALA A 127 11.03 14.67 12.97
CA ALA A 127 11.43 16.00 13.39
C ALA A 127 10.92 17.05 12.40
N VAL A 128 10.45 18.20 12.92
CA VAL A 128 9.90 19.30 12.12
C VAL A 128 11.05 20.09 11.48
N ASN A 129 11.49 19.65 10.31
CA ASN A 129 12.49 20.34 9.50
C ASN A 129 12.05 20.39 8.02
N MET A 130 12.61 21.30 7.23
CA MET A 130 12.22 21.48 5.82
C MET A 130 12.53 20.24 4.96
N LYS A 131 13.57 19.48 5.32
CA LYS A 131 13.96 18.28 4.58
C LYS A 131 12.96 17.14 4.75
N ASN A 132 12.62 16.78 5.98
CA ASN A 132 11.62 15.78 6.34
C ASN A 132 10.25 16.15 5.75
N ARG A 133 9.92 17.45 5.71
CA ARG A 133 8.71 17.90 5.02
C ARG A 133 8.77 17.61 3.52
N HIS A 134 9.89 17.91 2.87
CA HIS A 134 10.07 17.58 1.47
C HIS A 134 9.99 16.06 1.20
N VAL A 135 10.53 15.25 2.10
CA VAL A 135 10.45 13.78 2.03
C VAL A 135 9.00 13.30 2.06
N ILE A 136 8.15 13.83 2.96
CA ILE A 136 6.71 13.50 2.96
C ILE A 136 6.06 13.89 1.63
N MET A 137 6.37 15.06 1.07
CA MET A 137 5.80 15.47 -0.22
C MET A 137 6.17 14.48 -1.33
N GLN A 138 7.43 14.07 -1.40
CA GLN A 138 7.90 13.08 -2.38
C GLN A 138 7.23 11.71 -2.19
N LEU A 139 7.03 11.31 -0.94
CA LEU A 139 6.37 10.07 -0.57
C LEU A 139 4.91 10.06 -1.05
N VAL A 140 4.17 11.13 -0.73
CA VAL A 140 2.77 11.30 -1.11
C VAL A 140 2.62 11.43 -2.62
N ASP A 141 3.40 12.29 -3.28
CA ASP A 141 3.40 12.43 -4.75
C ASP A 141 3.69 11.08 -5.42
N GLY A 142 4.69 10.35 -4.92
CA GLY A 142 5.05 9.04 -5.43
C GLY A 142 3.96 7.98 -5.29
N ILE A 143 3.06 8.11 -4.32
CA ILE A 143 1.88 7.24 -4.15
C ILE A 143 0.71 7.71 -5.01
N LEU A 144 0.45 9.02 -5.07
CA LEU A 144 -0.62 9.58 -5.89
C LEU A 144 -0.43 9.25 -7.37
N ARG A 145 0.83 9.21 -7.85
CA ARG A 145 1.15 8.74 -9.21
C ARG A 145 0.73 7.30 -9.49
N SER A 146 0.65 6.43 -8.48
CA SER A 146 0.13 5.07 -8.64
C SER A 146 -1.38 5.04 -8.86
N PHE A 147 -2.06 6.14 -8.58
CA PHE A 147 -3.50 6.30 -8.74
C PHE A 147 -3.86 7.33 -9.82
N ASP A 148 -2.88 7.87 -10.55
CA ASP A 148 -3.08 8.94 -11.52
C ASP A 148 -3.80 8.41 -12.78
N SER A 149 -5.12 8.30 -12.65
CA SER A 149 -6.08 7.88 -13.67
C SER A 149 -7.13 8.97 -13.79
N PRO A 150 -7.69 9.23 -14.98
CA PRO A 150 -8.78 10.21 -15.16
C PRO A 150 -9.97 9.99 -14.23
N LEU A 151 -10.15 8.75 -13.74
CA LEU A 151 -11.19 8.42 -12.77
C LEU A 151 -10.94 9.03 -11.38
N MET A 152 -9.70 9.27 -10.97
CA MET A 152 -9.38 9.84 -9.65
C MET A 152 -9.79 11.31 -9.50
N ASP A 153 -9.89 12.05 -10.60
CA ASP A 153 -10.29 13.46 -10.58
C ASP A 153 -11.79 13.63 -10.28
N VAL A 154 -12.57 12.58 -10.55
CA VAL A 154 -14.03 12.55 -10.37
C VAL A 154 -14.46 11.60 -9.25
N ALA A 155 -13.62 10.61 -8.92
CA ALA A 155 -13.88 9.65 -7.87
C ALA A 155 -13.79 10.30 -6.49
N GLY A 156 -14.69 9.88 -5.61
CA GLY A 156 -14.61 10.12 -4.18
C GLY A 156 -14.34 8.83 -3.45
N GLY A 157 -13.78 8.93 -2.25
CA GLY A 157 -13.43 7.74 -1.50
C GLY A 157 -12.92 8.02 -0.11
N GLY A 158 -12.67 6.92 0.60
CA GLY A 158 -12.10 6.89 1.93
C GLY A 158 -10.85 6.03 1.92
N LEU A 159 -9.74 6.62 2.33
CA LEU A 159 -8.43 5.99 2.33
C LEU A 159 -7.88 5.99 3.75
N LYS A 160 -7.42 4.83 4.19
CA LYS A 160 -6.59 4.68 5.38
C LYS A 160 -5.13 4.71 4.95
N ILE A 161 -4.34 5.43 5.72
CA ILE A 161 -2.96 5.77 5.42
C ILE A 161 -2.12 5.32 6.61
N GLY A 162 -1.16 4.43 6.37
CA GLY A 162 -0.17 4.03 7.36
C GLY A 162 1.18 4.65 7.03
N LEU A 163 1.84 5.23 8.02
CA LEU A 163 3.22 5.66 7.93
C LEU A 163 4.07 4.82 8.89
N ALA A 164 5.26 4.41 8.45
CA ALA A 164 6.20 3.67 9.26
C ALA A 164 7.62 4.23 9.08
N VAL A 165 8.35 4.40 10.17
CA VAL A 165 9.71 4.94 10.19
C VAL A 165 10.63 4.05 11.02
N ARG A 166 11.83 3.82 10.51
CA ARG A 166 12.92 3.16 11.24
C ARG A 166 14.24 3.82 10.87
N GLY A 167 14.92 4.40 11.86
CA GLY A 167 16.12 5.20 11.61
C GLY A 167 15.85 6.32 10.60
N SER A 168 16.62 6.37 9.52
CA SER A 168 16.51 7.37 8.45
C SER A 168 15.58 6.97 7.28
N ASP A 169 14.88 5.85 7.41
CA ASP A 169 13.99 5.29 6.39
C ASP A 169 12.52 5.52 6.74
N ILE A 170 11.70 5.81 5.72
CA ILE A 170 10.26 6.02 5.85
C ILE A 170 9.49 5.23 4.79
N ALA A 171 8.35 4.68 5.18
CA ALA A 171 7.39 4.07 4.29
C ALA A 171 6.00 4.63 4.51
N MET A 172 5.21 4.64 3.44
CA MET A 172 3.79 4.95 3.47
C MET A 172 3.02 3.90 2.69
N GLY A 173 1.92 3.45 3.30
CA GLY A 173 0.92 2.59 2.69
C GLY A 173 -0.42 3.32 2.66
N ILE A 174 -1.16 3.12 1.58
CA ILE A 174 -2.55 3.53 1.46
C ILE A 174 -3.38 2.31 1.09
N PHE A 175 -4.53 2.16 1.75
CA PHE A 175 -5.57 1.22 1.39
C PHE A 175 -6.95 1.84 1.59
N GLY A 176 -7.89 1.57 0.70
CA GLY A 176 -9.28 1.99 0.86
C GLY A 176 -10.09 1.82 -0.41
N SER A 177 -11.24 2.48 -0.45
CA SER A 177 -12.15 2.43 -1.58
C SER A 177 -12.24 3.78 -2.28
N LEU A 178 -12.34 3.71 -3.60
CA LEU A 178 -12.66 4.84 -4.47
C LEU A 178 -13.89 4.47 -5.28
N GLY A 179 -14.81 5.40 -5.42
CA GLY A 179 -16.05 5.21 -6.14
C GLY A 179 -16.45 6.46 -6.89
N LEU A 180 -17.28 6.28 -7.91
CA LEU A 180 -17.86 7.41 -8.62
C LEU A 180 -19.14 7.86 -7.91
N PRO A 181 -19.24 9.12 -7.45
CA PRO A 181 -20.43 9.58 -6.75
C PRO A 181 -21.67 9.44 -7.63
N GLY A 182 -22.71 8.78 -7.10
CA GLY A 182 -23.96 8.52 -7.83
C GLY A 182 -23.95 7.26 -8.70
N LEU A 183 -22.85 6.51 -8.72
CA LEU A 183 -22.73 5.18 -9.32
C LEU A 183 -22.36 4.18 -8.21
N ASP A 184 -23.03 3.03 -8.18
CA ASP A 184 -22.71 1.93 -7.24
C ASP A 184 -21.50 1.13 -7.73
N VAL A 185 -20.40 1.86 -8.00
CA VAL A 185 -19.16 1.33 -8.55
C VAL A 185 -18.02 1.80 -7.66
N ASP A 186 -17.69 0.95 -6.69
CA ASP A 186 -16.54 1.10 -5.82
C ASP A 186 -15.43 0.12 -6.23
N PHE A 187 -14.20 0.60 -6.23
CA PHE A 187 -13.01 -0.21 -6.42
C PHE A 187 -12.03 0.01 -5.28
N GLU A 188 -11.45 -1.09 -4.82
CA GLU A 188 -10.42 -1.07 -3.80
C GLU A 188 -9.09 -0.65 -4.43
N VAL A 189 -8.36 0.19 -3.72
CA VAL A 189 -7.03 0.61 -4.10
C VAL A 189 -6.04 0.38 -2.97
N SER A 190 -4.84 -0.01 -3.35
CA SER A 190 -3.72 -0.18 -2.45
C SER A 190 -2.43 0.27 -3.11
N ALA A 191 -1.61 1.05 -2.43
CA ALA A 191 -0.26 1.36 -2.87
C ALA A 191 0.66 1.54 -1.67
N SER A 192 1.93 1.17 -1.82
CA SER A 192 2.96 1.38 -0.82
C SER A 192 4.20 1.97 -1.47
N ARG A 193 4.91 2.83 -0.74
CA ARG A 193 6.18 3.42 -1.17
C ARG A 193 7.13 3.53 0.01
N VAL A 194 8.41 3.31 -0.26
CA VAL A 194 9.50 3.44 0.72
C VAL A 194 10.54 4.40 0.19
N LEU A 195 11.07 5.24 1.06
CA LEU A 195 12.24 6.08 0.82
C LEU A 195 13.30 5.73 1.86
N TYR A 196 14.50 5.41 1.38
CA TYR A 196 15.63 5.02 2.22
C TYR A 196 16.57 6.22 2.43
N HIS A 197 17.17 6.32 3.62
CA HIS A 197 18.22 7.28 3.98
C HIS A 197 17.88 8.74 3.66
N CYS A 198 16.63 9.14 3.94
CA CYS A 198 16.11 10.44 3.52
C CYS A 198 15.79 11.37 4.69
N LEU A 199 15.55 10.81 5.88
CA LEU A 199 15.23 11.58 7.08
C LEU A 199 16.48 12.12 7.78
N GLU A 200 16.31 13.26 8.41
CA GLU A 200 17.25 13.85 9.37
C GLU A 200 16.61 13.89 10.76
N ASP A 201 17.43 13.61 11.78
CA ASP A 201 17.06 13.65 13.20
C ASP A 201 16.83 15.09 13.70
#